data_AF-A0A512CFN2-F1
#
_entry.id   AF-A0A512CFN2-F1
#
_cell.length_a   1.000
_cell.length_b   1.000
_cell.length_c   1.000
_cell.angle_alpha   90.00
_cell.angle_beta   90.00
_cell.angle_gamma   90.00
#
_symmetry.space_group_name_H-M   'P 1'
#
loop_
_entity.id
_entity.type
_entity.pdbx_description
1 polymer ?
#
loop_
_entity_poly.entity_id
_entity_poly.type
_entity_poly.pdbx_seq_one_letter_code
_entity_poly.pdbx_strand_id
1 'polypeptide(L)'
;MKKYLLTKKSCFAYFTVFAVALAFSACSTKVTFPVSNIVPAAEPTASINKNKEGAYEVKININNLALPERLSPPKKHYMVWIEASGQGITKLGEISNNRGVFSNKGKASFEAETMYKPTMILITAENSMDITYPGSNVVLKSKPFKVK
;
A
#
# COMPACT_ATOMS: atom_id res chain seq x y z
N MET A 1 55.79 -28.42 -16.77
CA MET A 1 54.85 -27.79 -15.82
C MET A 1 53.69 -27.12 -16.56
N LYS A 2 52.53 -27.77 -16.73
CA LYS A 2 51.30 -27.13 -17.21
C LYS A 2 50.08 -27.77 -16.52
N LYS A 3 49.78 -27.31 -15.29
CA LYS A 3 48.55 -27.63 -14.54
C LYS A 3 47.63 -26.40 -14.54
N TYR A 4 47.04 -25.96 -15.66
CA TYR A 4 46.22 -24.72 -15.61
C TYR A 4 45.06 -24.59 -16.62
N LEU A 5 44.49 -25.68 -17.16
CA LEU A 5 43.37 -25.53 -18.11
C LEU A 5 42.17 -26.47 -17.85
N LEU A 6 42.04 -27.02 -16.64
CA LEU A 6 40.87 -27.81 -16.20
C LEU A 6 40.12 -27.08 -15.06
N THR A 7 39.81 -25.80 -15.22
CA THR A 7 39.11 -25.04 -14.16
C THR A 7 38.27 -23.84 -14.61
N LYS A 8 38.00 -23.67 -15.92
CA LYS A 8 37.21 -22.51 -16.41
C LYS A 8 35.72 -22.79 -16.64
N LYS A 9 35.33 -24.02 -16.98
CA LYS A 9 33.92 -24.35 -17.31
C LYS A 9 33.05 -24.60 -16.07
N SER A 10 33.60 -25.17 -14.99
CA SER A 10 32.83 -25.42 -13.76
C SER A 10 32.50 -24.15 -12.97
N CYS A 11 33.40 -23.17 -12.93
CA CYS A 11 33.18 -21.93 -12.17
C CYS A 11 32.01 -21.10 -12.74
N PHE A 12 31.85 -21.09 -14.08
CA PHE A 12 30.76 -20.39 -14.76
C PHE A 12 29.39 -21.03 -14.49
N ALA A 13 29.34 -22.36 -14.35
CA ALA A 13 28.12 -23.09 -14.02
C ALA A 13 27.67 -22.88 -12.57
N TYR A 14 28.61 -22.78 -11.61
CA TYR A 14 28.28 -22.46 -10.22
C TYR A 14 27.78 -21.02 -10.04
N PHE A 15 28.32 -20.08 -10.83
CA PHE A 15 27.89 -18.68 -10.78
C PHE A 15 26.45 -18.48 -11.29
N THR A 16 26.04 -19.27 -12.29
CA THR A 16 24.66 -19.25 -12.81
C THR A 16 23.65 -19.89 -11.85
N VAL A 17 24.02 -20.98 -11.17
CA VAL A 17 23.16 -21.61 -10.15
C VAL A 17 22.97 -20.71 -8.92
N PHE A 18 23.99 -19.96 -8.50
CA PHE A 18 23.90 -19.02 -7.38
C PHE A 18 23.02 -17.80 -7.71
N ALA A 19 23.04 -17.32 -8.96
CA ALA A 19 22.19 -16.21 -9.40
C ALA A 19 20.68 -16.57 -9.43
N VAL A 20 20.33 -17.83 -9.67
CA VAL A 20 18.93 -18.30 -9.69
C VAL A 20 18.37 -18.52 -8.27
N ALA A 21 19.23 -18.84 -7.30
CA ALA A 21 18.81 -19.05 -5.90
C ALA A 21 18.41 -17.75 -5.15
N LEU A 22 18.76 -16.57 -5.70
CA LEU A 22 18.43 -15.27 -5.12
C LEU A 22 17.05 -14.72 -5.54
N ALA A 23 16.25 -15.50 -6.28
CA ALA A 23 14.85 -15.19 -6.55
C ALA A 23 13.98 -15.39 -5.29
N PHE A 24 14.30 -14.69 -4.20
CA PHE A 24 13.45 -14.62 -3.02
C PHE A 24 12.15 -13.92 -3.41
N SER A 25 11.08 -14.71 -3.46
CA SER A 25 9.71 -14.28 -3.68
C SER A 25 9.29 -13.26 -2.63
N ALA A 26 9.36 -11.97 -2.94
CA ALA A 26 8.65 -10.95 -2.18
C ALA A 26 7.14 -11.22 -2.36
N CYS A 27 6.54 -11.91 -1.40
CA CYS A 27 5.11 -12.20 -1.43
C CYS A 27 4.35 -10.95 -0.96
N SER A 28 3.79 -10.22 -1.92
CA SER A 28 2.94 -9.06 -1.65
C SER A 28 1.49 -9.48 -1.45
N THR A 29 0.86 -9.04 -0.36
CA THR A 29 -0.57 -9.27 -0.12
C THR A 29 -1.37 -8.18 -0.81
N LYS A 30 -2.02 -8.51 -1.93
CA LYS A 30 -2.94 -7.59 -2.61
C LYS A 30 -4.25 -7.46 -1.82
N VAL A 31 -4.75 -6.24 -1.73
CA VAL A 31 -5.98 -5.92 -1.01
C VAL A 31 -7.08 -5.54 -2.00
N THR A 32 -8.27 -6.11 -1.82
CA THR A 32 -9.43 -5.85 -2.68
C THR A 32 -10.40 -4.89 -2.01
N PHE A 33 -10.88 -3.91 -2.77
CA PHE A 33 -11.94 -3.00 -2.37
C PHE A 33 -13.22 -3.31 -3.15
N PRO A 34 -14.39 -3.35 -2.50
CA PRO A 34 -15.67 -3.22 -3.19
C PRO A 34 -15.83 -1.79 -3.75
N VAL A 35 -16.76 -1.63 -4.68
CA VAL A 35 -17.10 -0.32 -5.26
C VAL A 35 -17.60 0.62 -4.16
N SER A 36 -17.13 1.87 -4.17
CA SER A 36 -17.57 2.89 -3.22
C SER A 36 -18.94 3.45 -3.60
N ASN A 37 -19.80 3.69 -2.62
CA ASN A 37 -21.04 4.43 -2.83
C ASN A 37 -20.81 5.96 -2.89
N ILE A 38 -19.69 6.45 -2.36
CA ILE A 38 -19.35 7.88 -2.32
C ILE A 38 -18.54 8.29 -3.55
N VAL A 39 -17.61 7.42 -3.98
CA VAL A 39 -16.76 7.63 -5.15
C VAL A 39 -16.77 6.40 -6.08
N PRO A 40 -17.88 6.10 -6.77
CA PRO A 40 -18.00 4.86 -7.56
C PRO A 40 -16.96 4.68 -8.67
N ALA A 41 -16.43 5.80 -9.19
CA ALA A 41 -15.39 5.79 -10.22
C ALA A 41 -13.98 5.50 -9.69
N ALA A 42 -13.77 5.53 -8.37
CA ALA A 42 -12.44 5.35 -7.79
C ALA A 42 -11.96 3.90 -7.99
N GLU A 43 -10.71 3.77 -8.44
CA GLU A 43 -10.05 2.49 -8.70
C GLU A 43 -8.86 2.33 -7.74
N PRO A 44 -9.10 1.83 -6.52
CA PRO A 44 -8.04 1.61 -5.55
C PRO A 44 -7.28 0.32 -5.83
N THR A 45 -5.97 0.41 -5.67
CA THR A 45 -5.05 -0.73 -5.61
C THR A 45 -4.24 -0.60 -4.34
N ALA A 46 -4.16 -1.66 -3.54
CA ALA A 46 -3.32 -1.66 -2.36
C ALA A 46 -2.58 -2.97 -2.18
N SER A 47 -1.41 -2.87 -1.58
CA SER A 47 -0.53 -4.00 -1.29
C SER A 47 0.10 -3.85 0.09
N ILE A 48 0.16 -4.96 0.82
CA ILE A 48 0.88 -5.06 2.09
C ILE A 48 2.08 -5.97 1.92
N ASN A 49 3.26 -5.46 2.27
CA ASN A 49 4.51 -6.23 2.29
C ASN A 49 5.07 -6.26 3.71
N LYS A 50 5.69 -7.36 4.11
CA LYS A 50 6.48 -7.40 5.34
C LYS A 50 7.94 -7.12 4.99
N ASN A 51 8.53 -6.10 5.61
CA ASN A 51 9.94 -5.78 5.41
C ASN A 51 10.84 -6.71 6.27
N LYS A 52 12.16 -6.60 6.09
CA LYS A 52 13.13 -7.46 6.81
C LYS A 52 13.15 -7.20 8.32
N GLU A 53 12.78 -6.00 8.74
CA GLU A 53 12.71 -5.57 10.14
C GLU A 53 11.40 -6.01 10.82
N GLY A 54 10.46 -6.57 10.04
CA GLY A 54 9.21 -7.11 10.52
C GLY A 54 8.04 -6.12 10.49
N ALA A 55 8.27 -4.87 10.08
CA ALA A 55 7.21 -3.91 9.85
C ALA A 55 6.43 -4.24 8.57
N TYR A 56 5.18 -3.78 8.53
CA TYR A 56 4.28 -3.90 7.40
C TYR A 56 4.27 -2.60 6.60
N GLU A 57 4.74 -2.67 5.37
CA GLU A 57 4.67 -1.60 4.39
C GLU A 57 3.29 -1.62 3.72
N VAL A 58 2.55 -0.52 3.87
CA VAL A 58 1.20 -0.32 3.34
C VAL A 58 1.31 0.65 2.16
N LYS A 59 1.06 0.16 0.95
CA LYS A 59 1.04 0.97 -0.29
C LYS A 59 -0.36 1.02 -0.86
N ILE A 60 -0.83 2.20 -1.19
CA ILE A 60 -2.15 2.45 -1.79
C ILE A 60 -1.99 3.42 -2.96
N ASN A 61 -2.54 3.06 -4.12
CA ASN A 61 -2.68 3.93 -5.27
C ASN A 61 -4.13 3.96 -5.70
N ILE A 62 -4.67 5.13 -5.98
CA ILE A 62 -6.07 5.31 -6.34
C ILE A 62 -6.14 6.16 -7.59
N ASN A 63 -6.73 5.61 -8.65
CA ASN A 63 -7.09 6.37 -9.84
C ASN A 63 -8.55 6.83 -9.75
N ASN A 64 -8.90 7.87 -10.50
CA ASN A 64 -10.25 8.41 -10.61
C ASN A 64 -10.87 8.80 -9.24
N LEU A 65 -10.05 9.16 -8.25
CA LEU A 65 -10.50 9.61 -6.93
C LEU A 65 -11.01 11.05 -7.02
N ALA A 66 -12.27 11.29 -6.63
CA ALA A 66 -12.77 12.65 -6.53
C ALA A 66 -11.96 13.47 -5.50
N LEU A 67 -11.74 14.76 -5.75
CA LEU A 67 -11.15 15.65 -4.74
C LEU A 67 -12.07 15.72 -3.51
N PRO A 68 -11.54 15.80 -2.29
CA PRO A 68 -12.36 15.80 -1.07
C PRO A 68 -13.32 17.00 -1.02
N GLU A 69 -12.96 18.13 -1.62
CA GLU A 69 -13.80 19.33 -1.72
C GLU A 69 -15.00 19.15 -2.67
N ARG A 70 -14.98 18.11 -3.52
CA ARG A 70 -16.09 17.78 -4.45
C ARG A 70 -17.07 16.76 -3.88
N LEU A 71 -16.84 16.27 -2.66
CA LEU A 71 -17.77 15.38 -1.98
C LEU A 71 -19.00 16.15 -1.47
N SER A 72 -20.05 15.42 -1.11
CA SER A 72 -21.24 15.97 -0.46
C SER A 72 -21.49 15.22 0.87
N PRO A 73 -21.32 15.88 2.03
CA PRO A 73 -20.79 17.24 2.20
C PRO A 73 -19.29 17.32 1.82
N PRO A 74 -18.78 18.51 1.44
CA PRO A 74 -17.38 18.70 1.10
C PRO A 74 -16.48 18.49 2.32
N LYS A 75 -15.28 17.96 2.07
CA LYS A 75 -14.23 17.67 3.07
C LYS A 75 -12.90 18.24 2.62
N LYS A 76 -11.86 18.12 3.45
CA LYS A 76 -10.53 18.70 3.18
C LYS A 76 -9.45 17.66 2.92
N HIS A 77 -9.55 16.51 3.60
CA HIS A 77 -8.46 15.53 3.64
C HIS A 77 -8.99 14.12 3.45
N TYR A 78 -8.17 13.24 2.88
CA TYR A 78 -8.40 11.80 2.92
C TYR A 78 -7.45 11.17 3.92
N MET A 79 -7.98 10.49 4.94
CA MET A 79 -7.20 9.79 5.95
C MET A 79 -7.21 8.29 5.71
N VAL A 80 -6.04 7.67 5.79
CA VAL A 80 -5.86 6.22 5.75
C VAL A 80 -5.80 5.66 7.16
N TRP A 81 -6.56 4.60 7.36
CA TRP A 81 -6.63 3.82 8.58
C TRP A 81 -6.47 2.34 8.26
N ILE A 82 -6.02 1.59 9.26
CA ILE A 82 -6.06 0.13 9.23
C ILE A 82 -6.83 -0.40 10.42
N GLU A 83 -7.48 -1.54 10.26
CA GLU A 83 -7.82 -2.38 11.39
C GLU A 83 -6.65 -3.33 11.65
N ALA A 84 -6.04 -3.21 12.82
CA ALA A 84 -4.92 -4.00 13.25
C ALA A 84 -5.34 -5.11 14.22
N SER A 85 -4.79 -6.31 14.01
CA SER A 85 -5.04 -7.47 14.88
C SER A 85 -4.64 -7.14 16.33
N GLY A 86 -5.63 -7.08 17.23
CA GLY A 86 -5.42 -6.84 18.66
C GLY A 86 -5.22 -5.37 19.07
N GLN A 87 -5.28 -4.42 18.13
CA GLN A 87 -5.15 -2.98 18.39
C GLN A 87 -6.39 -2.17 18.00
N GLY A 88 -7.27 -2.73 17.14
CA GLY A 88 -8.44 -2.01 16.62
C GLY A 88 -8.06 -1.10 15.46
N ILE A 89 -8.81 -0.01 15.26
CA ILE A 89 -8.57 0.93 14.17
C ILE A 89 -7.45 1.89 14.52
N THR A 90 -6.43 1.99 13.67
CA THR A 90 -5.25 2.83 13.83
C THR A 90 -5.09 3.77 12.64
N LYS A 91 -4.80 5.05 12.89
CA LYS A 91 -4.49 6.04 11.85
C LYS A 91 -3.10 5.79 11.27
N LEU A 92 -2.97 5.79 9.95
CA LEU A 92 -1.66 5.75 9.28
C LEU A 92 -1.24 7.11 8.74
N GLY A 93 -2.16 7.93 8.24
CA GLY A 93 -1.85 9.28 7.78
C GLY A 93 -2.76 9.81 6.67
N GLU A 94 -2.38 10.94 6.07
CA GLU A 94 -3.10 11.56 4.96
C GLU A 94 -2.65 10.99 3.61
N ILE A 95 -3.59 10.81 2.67
CA ILE A 95 -3.25 10.53 1.28
C ILE A 95 -2.69 11.80 0.63
N SER A 96 -1.48 11.70 0.07
CA SER A 96 -0.93 12.76 -0.76
C SER A 96 -1.78 12.91 -2.02
N ASN A 97 -2.52 14.02 -2.11
CA ASN A 97 -3.26 14.38 -3.30
C ASN A 97 -2.45 15.42 -4.06
N ASN A 98 -2.09 15.14 -5.30
CA ASN A 98 -1.30 16.07 -6.09
C ASN A 98 -2.23 17.24 -6.47
N ARG A 99 -2.07 18.40 -5.82
CA ARG A 99 -2.98 19.58 -5.91
C ARG A 99 -2.45 20.70 -6.82
N GLY A 100 -1.41 20.45 -7.62
CA GLY A 100 -0.82 21.44 -8.54
C GLY A 100 -1.63 21.68 -9.84
N VAL A 101 -1.42 22.80 -10.53
CA VAL A 101 -2.05 23.10 -11.83
C VAL A 101 -1.67 22.07 -12.92
N PHE A 102 -0.51 21.43 -12.77
CA PHE A 102 0.00 20.33 -13.60
C PHE A 102 -0.19 18.94 -12.96
N SER A 103 -1.00 18.84 -11.89
CA SER A 103 -1.25 17.56 -11.25
C SER A 103 -2.17 16.66 -12.08
N ASN A 104 -1.90 15.35 -12.04
CA ASN A 104 -2.82 14.34 -12.55
C ASN A 104 -4.06 14.30 -11.65
N LYS A 105 -5.02 15.18 -11.92
CA LYS A 105 -6.30 15.25 -11.21
C LYS A 105 -6.91 13.84 -11.14
N GLY A 106 -7.26 13.41 -9.93
CA GLY A 106 -7.86 12.10 -9.68
C GLY A 106 -6.89 10.94 -9.42
N LYS A 107 -5.58 11.18 -9.43
CA LYS A 107 -4.58 10.21 -8.96
C LYS A 107 -4.10 10.57 -7.56
N ALA A 108 -4.11 9.59 -6.67
CA ALA A 108 -3.65 9.75 -5.31
C ALA A 108 -2.82 8.54 -4.87
N SER A 109 -1.80 8.78 -4.03
CA SER A 109 -0.90 7.74 -3.53
C SER A 109 -0.64 7.90 -2.04
N PHE A 110 -0.46 6.78 -1.36
CA PHE A 110 -0.16 6.70 0.06
C PHE A 110 0.81 5.55 0.33
N GLU A 111 1.79 5.81 1.19
CA GLU A 111 2.78 4.84 1.64
C GLU A 111 3.10 5.09 3.12
N ALA A 112 3.06 4.03 3.93
CA ALA A 112 3.42 4.09 5.34
C ALA A 112 3.90 2.72 5.83
N GLU A 113 4.67 2.71 6.91
CA GLU A 113 5.07 1.50 7.61
C GLU A 113 4.39 1.41 8.99
N THR A 114 4.08 0.21 9.43
CA THR A 114 3.48 -0.04 10.75
C THR A 114 3.95 -1.35 11.34
N MET A 115 4.15 -1.39 12.66
CA MET A 115 4.44 -2.64 13.38
C MET A 115 3.18 -3.47 13.63
N TYR A 116 2.00 -2.88 13.43
CA TYR A 116 0.73 -3.53 13.68
C TYR A 116 0.24 -4.27 12.44
N LYS A 117 -0.05 -5.57 12.58
CA LYS A 117 -0.49 -6.41 11.46
C LYS A 117 -1.87 -5.97 10.94
N PRO A 118 -1.97 -5.43 9.72
CA PRO A 118 -3.23 -4.97 9.17
C PRO A 118 -4.11 -6.15 8.73
N THR A 119 -5.41 -6.00 8.91
CA THR A 119 -6.45 -6.98 8.52
C THR A 119 -7.51 -6.36 7.61
N MET A 120 -7.60 -5.04 7.59
CA MET A 120 -8.49 -4.27 6.73
C MET A 120 -7.91 -2.86 6.55
N ILE A 121 -8.20 -2.22 5.42
CA ILE A 121 -7.87 -0.81 5.15
C ILE A 121 -9.18 -0.02 5.05
N LEU A 122 -9.18 1.17 5.65
CA LEU A 122 -10.28 2.12 5.62
C LEU A 122 -9.76 3.50 5.21
N ILE A 123 -10.48 4.19 4.33
CA ILE A 123 -10.16 5.55 3.91
C ILE A 123 -11.39 6.42 4.17
N THR A 124 -11.21 7.50 4.92
CA THR A 124 -12.27 8.45 5.28
C THR A 124 -11.99 9.84 4.74
N ALA A 125 -13.05 10.62 4.50
CA ALA A 125 -12.95 12.03 4.14
C ALA A 125 -13.21 12.93 5.36
N GLU A 126 -12.23 13.76 5.69
CA GLU A 126 -12.12 14.42 6.99
C GLU A 126 -11.89 15.93 6.86
N ASN A 127 -12.23 16.66 7.93
CA ASN A 127 -12.05 18.11 8.00
C ASN A 127 -10.74 18.54 8.70
N SER A 128 -10.14 17.64 9.49
CA SER A 128 -8.89 17.88 10.22
C SER A 128 -8.02 16.63 10.15
N MET A 129 -6.70 16.82 10.18
CA MET A 129 -5.71 15.73 10.27
C MET A 129 -5.52 15.26 11.73
N ASP A 130 -5.88 16.11 12.71
CA ASP A 130 -5.67 15.88 14.15
C ASP A 130 -6.79 15.07 14.80
N ILE A 131 -7.32 14.10 14.06
CA ILE A 131 -8.36 13.18 14.55
C ILE A 131 -7.74 11.87 15.02
N THR A 132 -8.27 11.28 16.07
CA THR A 132 -7.80 10.01 16.65
C THR A 132 -8.65 8.82 16.26
N TYR A 133 -9.84 9.06 15.70
CA TYR A 133 -10.78 8.04 15.24
C TYR A 133 -11.36 8.43 13.88
N PRO A 134 -11.71 7.45 13.02
CA PRO A 134 -12.33 7.73 11.73
C PRO A 134 -13.70 8.38 11.92
N GLY A 135 -13.97 9.41 11.13
CA GLY A 135 -15.30 10.01 11.02
C GLY A 135 -16.29 9.09 10.28
N SER A 136 -17.53 9.56 10.16
CA SER A 136 -18.61 8.80 9.52
C SER A 136 -18.53 8.73 7.98
N ASN A 137 -17.73 9.59 7.35
CA ASN A 137 -17.62 9.66 5.89
C ASN A 137 -16.58 8.65 5.37
N VAL A 138 -16.98 7.37 5.34
CA VAL A 138 -16.16 6.26 4.83
C VAL A 138 -16.22 6.23 3.30
N VAL A 139 -15.09 6.53 2.68
CA VAL A 139 -14.95 6.68 1.23
C VAL A 139 -14.61 5.34 0.59
N LEU A 140 -13.64 4.62 1.15
CA LEU A 140 -13.23 3.30 0.70
C LEU A 140 -13.02 2.40 1.91
N LYS A 141 -13.45 1.14 1.80
CA LYS A 141 -13.26 0.12 2.83
C LYS A 141 -12.91 -1.18 2.15
N SER A 142 -11.76 -1.76 2.45
CA SER A 142 -11.37 -3.03 1.84
C SER A 142 -12.22 -4.18 2.36
N LYS A 143 -12.21 -5.30 1.63
CA LYS A 143 -12.56 -6.59 2.24
C LYS A 143 -11.52 -6.93 3.31
N PRO A 144 -11.87 -7.70 4.35
CA PRO A 144 -10.88 -8.27 5.26
C PRO A 144 -9.87 -9.14 4.50
N PHE A 145 -8.62 -9.12 4.94
CA PHE A 145 -7.53 -9.89 4.34
C PHE A 145 -6.57 -10.42 5.40
N LYS A 146 -5.71 -11.36 4.99
CA LYS A 146 -4.62 -11.88 5.82
C LYS A 146 -3.31 -11.64 5.10
N VAL A 147 -2.39 -10.94 5.78
CA VAL A 147 -1.02 -10.76 5.28
C VAL A 147 -0.31 -12.12 5.26
N LYS A 148 0.25 -12.45 4.09
CA LYS A 148 1.05 -13.65 3.82
C LYS A 148 2.45 -13.55 4.42
#